data_AF-A0A506R4N6-F1
#
_entry.id   AF-A0A506R4N6-F1
#
_cell.length_a   1.000
_cell.length_b   1.000
_cell.length_c   1.000
_cell.angle_alpha   90.00
_cell.angle_beta   90.00
_cell.angle_gamma   90.00
#
_symmetry.space_group_name_H-M   'P 1'
#
loop_
_entity.id
_entity.type
_entity.pdbx_description
1 polymer ?
#
loop_
_entity_poly.entity_id
_entity_poly.type
_entity_poly.pdbx_seq_one_letter_code
_entity_poly.pdbx_strand_id
1 'polypeptide(L)'
;MHHGNIGQMFLSNLIATFKFVGIVWLPLSVFIIFDCYKNSDFSDAFIPLYLLTFAPAIAASSLLYTKLKNSNLNKFMCAGLFGIVNLALFMSYYFVGHALNNEALNLRFITVMSLVTLVTASGLYIQLPWKQSDA
;
A
#
# COMPACT_ATOMS: atom_id res chain seq x y z
N MET A 1 13.97 1.56 -28.75
CA MET A 1 13.34 0.42 -28.03
C MET A 1 14.39 -0.24 -27.14
N HIS A 2 14.65 0.31 -25.96
CA HIS A 2 15.50 -0.37 -24.98
C HIS A 2 14.60 -1.27 -24.15
N HIS A 3 14.86 -2.58 -24.19
CA HIS A 3 14.36 -3.52 -23.18
C HIS A 3 15.00 -3.15 -21.83
N GLY A 4 14.47 -2.11 -21.18
CA GLY A 4 14.81 -1.80 -19.80
C GLY A 4 14.40 -3.00 -18.96
N ASN A 5 15.39 -3.62 -18.31
CA ASN A 5 15.21 -4.87 -17.58
C ASN A 5 14.14 -4.66 -16.49
N ILE A 6 12.92 -5.16 -16.72
CA ILE A 6 11.74 -4.93 -15.87
C ILE A 6 12.06 -5.25 -14.40
N GLY A 7 12.90 -6.25 -14.16
CA GLY A 7 13.38 -6.61 -12.82
C GLY A 7 14.16 -5.51 -12.11
N GLN A 8 15.04 -4.78 -12.80
CA GLN A 8 15.80 -3.67 -12.21
C GLN A 8 14.91 -2.47 -11.88
N MET A 9 13.97 -2.12 -12.76
CA MET A 9 13.01 -1.03 -12.50
C MET A 9 12.06 -1.36 -11.34
N PHE A 10 11.55 -2.60 -11.32
CA PHE A 10 10.73 -3.07 -10.20
C PHE A 10 11.50 -3.02 -8.89
N LEU A 11 12.73 -3.54 -8.85
CA LEU A 11 13.53 -3.56 -7.63
C LEU A 11 13.85 -2.14 -7.13
N SER A 12 14.16 -1.22 -8.05
CA SER A 12 14.38 0.19 -7.71
C SER A 12 13.12 0.83 -7.09
N ASN A 13 11.95 0.64 -7.72
CA ASN A 13 10.67 1.14 -7.21
C ASN A 13 10.29 0.48 -5.87
N LEU A 14 10.55 -0.82 -5.72
CA LEU A 14 10.29 -1.57 -4.50
C LEU A 14 11.16 -1.04 -3.35
N ILE A 15 12.47 -0.88 -3.56
CA ILE A 15 13.39 -0.34 -2.56
C ILE A 15 12.99 1.09 -2.17
N ALA A 16 12.67 1.95 -3.13
CA ALA A 16 12.24 3.32 -2.86
C ALA A 16 10.96 3.34 -2.01
N THR A 17 9.97 2.51 -2.38
CA THR A 17 8.70 2.39 -1.66
C THR A 17 8.91 1.84 -0.25
N PHE A 18 9.73 0.79 -0.08
CA PHE A 18 10.05 0.24 1.24
C PHE A 18 10.83 1.21 2.12
N LYS A 19 11.74 2.01 1.56
CA LYS A 19 12.45 3.05 2.31
C LYS A 19 11.47 4.10 2.83
N PHE A 20 10.56 4.58 1.97
CA PHE A 20 9.55 5.55 2.37
C PHE A 20 8.62 4.97 3.45
N VAL A 21 8.07 3.78 3.23
CA VAL A 21 7.21 3.09 4.19
C VAL A 21 7.95 2.86 5.51
N GLY A 22 9.20 2.39 5.45
CA GLY A 22 10.04 2.17 6.63
C GLY A 22 10.29 3.42 7.45
N ILE A 23 10.52 4.57 6.80
CA ILE A 23 10.68 5.87 7.47
C ILE A 23 9.41 6.28 8.22
N VAL A 24 8.22 5.97 7.70
CA VAL A 24 6.95 6.26 8.38
C VAL A 24 6.63 5.21 9.45
N TRP A 25 6.90 3.93 9.18
CA TRP A 25 6.58 2.82 10.07
C TRP A 25 7.44 2.74 11.32
N LEU A 26 8.74 3.00 11.22
CA LEU A 26 9.66 2.92 12.37
C LEU A 26 9.23 3.86 13.50
N PRO A 27 9.04 5.17 13.25
CA PRO A 27 8.58 6.10 14.27
C PRO A 27 7.19 5.74 14.82
N LEU A 28 6.26 5.34 13.95
CA LEU A 28 4.90 4.97 14.38
C LEU A 28 4.92 3.75 15.30
N SER A 29 5.72 2.74 14.96
CA SER A 29 5.88 1.52 15.75
C SER A 29 6.52 1.80 17.11
N VAL A 30 7.55 2.64 17.15
CA VAL A 30 8.18 3.06 18.41
C VAL A 30 7.19 3.85 19.27
N PHE A 31 6.39 4.74 18.67
CA PHE A 31 5.39 5.53 19.38
C PHE A 31 4.30 4.64 19.99
N ILE A 32 3.80 3.65 19.26
CA ILE A 32 2.79 2.71 19.75
C ILE A 32 3.33 1.89 20.92
N ILE A 33 4.55 1.34 20.81
CA ILE A 33 5.16 0.56 21.91
C ILE A 33 5.39 1.44 23.14
N PHE A 34 5.85 2.68 22.94
CA PHE A 34 6.04 3.63 24.02
C PHE A 34 4.72 3.97 24.73
N ASP A 35 3.65 4.19 23.97
CA ASP A 35 2.32 4.47 24.53
C ASP A 35 1.74 3.26 25.29
N CYS A 36 1.93 2.04 24.76
CA CYS A 36 1.57 0.80 25.47
C CYS A 36 2.31 0.70 26.82
N TYR A 37 3.62 0.99 26.83
CA TYR A 37 4.43 0.95 28.05
C TYR A 37 4.01 2.03 29.06
N LYS A 38 3.71 3.24 28.58
CA LYS A 38 3.27 4.36 29.41
C LYS A 38 1.91 4.10 30.06
N ASN A 39 0.98 3.50 29.31
CA ASN A 39 -0.41 3.29 29.76
C ASN A 39 -0.63 1.92 30.40
N SER A 40 0.39 1.03 30.43
CA SER A 40 0.29 -0.36 30.90
C SER A 40 -0.82 -1.17 30.19
N ASP A 41 -1.15 -0.80 28.97
CA ASP A 41 -2.11 -1.48 28.10
C ASP A 41 -1.37 -2.02 26.89
N PHE A 42 -1.35 -3.35 26.74
CA PHE A 42 -0.62 -4.06 25.70
C PHE A 42 -1.53 -4.61 24.60
N SER A 43 -2.81 -4.22 24.59
CA SER A 43 -3.77 -4.59 23.54
C SER A 43 -3.23 -4.29 22.13
N ASP A 44 -2.51 -3.18 21.98
CA ASP A 44 -1.98 -2.67 20.71
C ASP A 44 -0.50 -3.01 20.45
N ALA A 45 0.15 -3.76 21.34
CA ALA A 45 1.59 -4.03 21.25
C ALA A 45 1.99 -4.82 19.98
N PHE A 46 1.04 -5.54 19.37
CA PHE A 46 1.25 -6.31 18.15
C PHE A 46 0.98 -5.53 16.86
N ILE A 47 0.51 -4.28 16.92
CA ILE A 47 0.28 -3.44 15.72
C ILE A 47 1.51 -3.36 14.81
N PRO A 48 2.76 -3.19 15.30
CA PRO A 48 3.95 -3.20 14.44
C PRO A 48 4.11 -4.50 13.64
N LEU A 49 3.72 -5.64 14.23
CA LEU A 49 3.76 -6.95 13.57
C LEU A 49 2.63 -7.06 12.54
N TYR A 50 1.45 -6.55 12.85
CA TYR A 50 0.36 -6.47 11.88
C TYR A 50 0.70 -5.55 10.71
N LEU A 51 1.49 -4.49 10.93
CA LEU A 51 1.96 -3.64 9.84
C LEU A 51 2.79 -4.42 8.82
N LEU A 52 3.66 -5.36 9.24
CA LEU A 52 4.42 -6.22 8.33
C LEU A 52 3.55 -7.02 7.36
N THR A 53 2.30 -7.32 7.72
CA THR A 53 1.36 -8.00 6.82
C THR A 53 1.01 -7.17 5.58
N PHE A 54 1.29 -5.86 5.56
CA PHE A 54 1.14 -4.99 4.38
C PHE A 54 2.30 -5.09 3.38
N ALA A 55 3.42 -5.72 3.74
CA ALA A 55 4.58 -5.85 2.85
C ALA A 55 4.27 -6.55 1.51
N PRO A 56 3.48 -7.66 1.47
CA PRO A 56 3.04 -8.27 0.21
C PRO A 56 2.19 -7.34 -0.66
N ALA A 57 1.30 -6.54 -0.04
CA ALA A 57 0.50 -5.58 -0.79
C ALA A 57 1.36 -4.46 -1.39
N ILE A 58 2.35 -3.96 -0.66
CA ILE A 58 3.33 -2.98 -1.15
C ILE A 58 4.10 -3.55 -2.35
N ALA A 59 4.55 -4.81 -2.26
CA ALA A 59 5.23 -5.48 -3.36
C ALA A 59 4.33 -5.65 -4.60
N ALA A 60 3.08 -6.08 -4.40
CA ALA A 60 2.10 -6.23 -5.46
C ALA A 60 1.79 -4.88 -6.16
N SER A 61 1.61 -3.82 -5.38
CA SER A 61 1.37 -2.47 -5.92
C SER A 61 2.58 -1.93 -6.67
N SER A 62 3.81 -2.16 -6.21
CA SER A 62 5.02 -1.77 -6.93
C SER A 62 5.20 -2.54 -8.26
N LEU A 63 4.88 -3.83 -8.28
CA LEU A 63 4.86 -4.64 -9.51
C LEU A 63 3.83 -4.09 -10.50
N LEU A 64 2.62 -3.83 -10.01
CA LEU A 64 1.53 -3.32 -10.83
C LEU A 64 1.85 -1.95 -11.41
N TYR A 65 2.41 -1.04 -10.60
CA TYR A 65 2.88 0.26 -11.06
C TYR A 65 3.89 0.12 -12.20
N THR A 66 4.89 -0.75 -12.01
CA THR A 66 5.95 -0.98 -13.02
C THR A 66 5.38 -1.56 -14.31
N LYS A 67 4.40 -2.47 -14.23
CA LYS A 67 3.71 -3.02 -15.42
C LYS A 67 2.84 -1.98 -16.12
N LEU A 68 2.04 -1.22 -15.37
CA LEU A 68 1.13 -0.22 -15.93
C LEU A 68 1.90 0.96 -16.55
N LYS A 69 3.03 1.36 -15.97
CA LYS A 69 3.91 2.41 -16.51
C LYS A 69 4.52 2.04 -17.87
N ASN A 70 4.81 0.76 -18.08
CA ASN A 70 5.37 0.26 -19.35
C ASN A 70 4.28 -0.12 -20.39
N SER A 71 3.01 0.08 -20.06
CA SER A 71 1.89 -0.21 -20.96
C SER A 71 1.62 0.97 -21.90
N ASN A 72 1.05 0.68 -23.07
CA ASN A 72 0.59 1.70 -24.03
C ASN A 72 -0.79 2.30 -23.66
N LEU A 73 -1.36 1.92 -22.51
CA LEU A 73 -2.66 2.39 -22.04
C LEU A 73 -2.60 3.85 -21.57
N ASN A 74 -3.74 4.55 -21.63
CA ASN A 74 -3.87 5.94 -21.16
C ASN A 74 -3.61 6.05 -19.64
N LYS A 75 -2.90 7.11 -19.21
CA LYS A 75 -2.56 7.42 -17.81
C LYS A 75 -3.76 7.32 -16.87
N PHE A 76 -4.91 7.85 -17.28
CA PHE A 76 -6.12 7.84 -16.46
C PHE A 76 -6.71 6.42 -16.33
N MET A 77 -6.62 5.60 -17.37
CA MET A 77 -7.03 4.19 -17.30
C MET A 77 -6.09 3.39 -16.40
N CYS A 78 -4.77 3.61 -16.52
CA CYS A 78 -3.80 3.00 -15.62
C CYS A 78 -4.00 3.44 -14.16
N ALA A 79 -4.34 4.71 -13.91
CA ALA A 79 -4.68 5.19 -12.57
C ALA A 79 -5.89 4.46 -11.98
N GLY A 80 -6.97 4.31 -12.77
CA GLY A 80 -8.16 3.57 -12.35
C GLY A 80 -7.85 2.10 -12.06
N LEU A 81 -7.09 1.43 -12.94
CA LEU A 81 -6.67 0.03 -12.72
C LEU A 81 -5.80 -0.12 -11.47
N PHE A 82 -4.87 0.81 -11.26
CA PHE A 82 -4.04 0.82 -10.07
C PHE A 82 -4.88 0.99 -8.79
N GLY A 83 -5.87 1.89 -8.81
CA GLY A 83 -6.84 2.06 -7.73
C GLY A 83 -7.63 0.79 -7.46
N ILE A 84 -8.20 0.17 -8.48
CA ILE A 84 -9.02 -1.05 -8.36
C ILE A 84 -8.23 -2.21 -7.74
N VAL A 85 -6.98 -2.41 -8.16
CA VAL A 85 -6.16 -3.49 -7.60
C VAL A 85 -5.76 -3.20 -6.15
N ASN A 86 -5.42 -1.96 -5.81
CA ASN A 86 -5.15 -1.59 -4.41
C ASN A 86 -6.40 -1.72 -3.54
N LEU A 87 -7.59 -1.42 -4.08
CA LEU A 87 -8.85 -1.67 -3.41
C LEU A 87 -9.06 -3.17 -3.16
N ALA A 88 -8.80 -4.03 -4.15
CA ALA A 88 -8.91 -5.47 -3.99
C ALA A 88 -7.93 -6.00 -2.92
N LEU A 89 -6.70 -5.50 -2.91
CA LEU A 89 -5.72 -5.80 -1.86
C LEU A 89 -6.22 -5.34 -0.49
N PHE A 90 -6.75 -4.13 -0.36
CA PHE A 90 -7.35 -3.63 0.87
C PHE A 90 -8.51 -4.50 1.37
N MET A 91 -9.42 -4.89 0.47
CA MET A 91 -10.53 -5.79 0.79
C MET A 91 -10.05 -7.16 1.24
N SER A 92 -8.93 -7.66 0.72
CA SER A 92 -8.35 -8.93 1.18
C SER A 92 -7.95 -8.89 2.66
N TYR A 93 -7.42 -7.76 3.14
CA TYR A 93 -7.12 -7.57 4.58
C TYR A 93 -8.39 -7.59 5.42
N TYR A 94 -9.48 -7.02 4.93
CA TYR A 94 -10.76 -7.11 5.62
C TYR A 94 -11.23 -8.56 5.77
N PHE A 95 -11.21 -9.36 4.69
CA PHE A 95 -11.59 -10.77 4.76
C PHE A 95 -10.72 -11.57 5.73
N VAL A 96 -9.40 -11.32 5.75
CA VAL A 96 -8.49 -11.94 6.73
C VAL A 96 -8.84 -11.52 8.16
N GLY A 97 -9.10 -10.23 8.41
CA GLY A 97 -9.51 -9.75 9.72
C GLY A 97 -10.84 -10.33 10.19
N HIS A 98 -11.81 -10.46 9.27
CA HIS A 98 -13.10 -11.08 9.55
C HIS A 98 -12.97 -12.59 9.86
N ALA A 99 -12.14 -13.32 9.11
CA ALA A 99 -11.86 -14.74 9.38
C ALA A 99 -11.20 -14.97 10.74
N LEU A 100 -10.52 -13.96 11.29
CA LEU A 100 -9.89 -13.98 12.61
C LEU A 100 -10.82 -13.49 13.74
N ASN A 101 -12.13 -13.31 13.48
CA ASN A 101 -13.11 -12.78 14.42
C ASN A 101 -12.73 -11.42 15.03
N ASN A 102 -12.01 -10.59 14.27
CA ASN A 102 -11.70 -9.24 14.72
C ASN A 102 -12.91 -8.31 14.48
N GLU A 103 -13.73 -8.10 15.52
CA GLU A 103 -14.95 -7.28 15.46
C GLU A 103 -14.70 -5.78 15.26
N ALA A 104 -13.44 -5.33 15.26
CA ALA A 104 -13.10 -3.91 15.11
C ALA A 104 -13.49 -3.31 13.74
N LEU A 105 -13.77 -4.14 12.72
CA LEU A 105 -14.05 -3.69 11.36
C LEU A 105 -15.56 -3.75 11.02
N ASN A 106 -16.28 -2.66 11.28
CA ASN A 106 -17.69 -2.49 10.89
C ASN A 106 -17.84 -2.27 9.38
N LEU A 107 -18.87 -2.88 8.76
CA LEU A 107 -19.26 -2.72 7.34
C LEU A 107 -19.23 -1.26 6.85
N ARG A 108 -19.76 -0.32 7.65
CA ARG A 108 -19.79 1.11 7.29
C ARG A 108 -18.38 1.68 7.16
N PHE A 109 -17.48 1.31 8.07
CA PHE A 109 -16.09 1.76 8.04
C PHE A 109 -15.39 1.24 6.78
N ILE A 110 -15.57 -0.04 6.44
CA ILE A 110 -14.97 -0.63 5.24
C ILE A 110 -15.48 0.03 3.98
N THR A 111 -16.78 0.24 3.83
CA THR A 111 -17.32 0.89 2.62
C THR A 111 -16.72 2.28 2.39
N VAL A 112 -16.59 3.07 3.45
CA VAL A 112 -15.98 4.40 3.37
C VAL A 112 -14.49 4.29 3.06
N MET A 113 -13.76 3.43 3.78
CA MET A 113 -12.32 3.26 3.58
C MET A 113 -11.99 2.70 2.21
N SER A 114 -12.80 1.80 1.65
CA SER A 114 -12.68 1.30 0.28
C SER A 114 -12.74 2.43 -0.76
N LEU A 115 -13.70 3.35 -0.63
CA LEU A 115 -13.79 4.51 -1.51
C LEU A 115 -12.57 5.42 -1.36
N VAL A 116 -12.15 5.69 -0.13
CA VAL A 116 -10.94 6.48 0.16
C VAL A 116 -9.71 5.82 -0.46
N THR A 117 -9.50 4.52 -0.26
CA THR A 117 -8.39 3.75 -0.83
C THR A 117 -8.40 3.81 -2.36
N LEU A 118 -9.57 3.65 -2.99
CA LEU A 118 -9.68 3.69 -4.44
C LEU A 118 -9.26 5.06 -5.00
N VAL A 119 -9.81 6.14 -4.43
CA VAL A 119 -9.54 7.52 -4.88
C VAL A 119 -8.09 7.90 -4.59
N THR A 120 -7.58 7.60 -3.39
CA THR A 120 -6.22 7.94 -2.99
C THR A 120 -5.19 7.16 -3.79
N ALA A 121 -5.38 5.86 -4.01
CA ALA A 121 -4.47 5.05 -4.83
C ALA A 121 -4.46 5.51 -6.29
N SER A 122 -5.63 5.82 -6.86
CA SER A 122 -5.73 6.37 -8.22
C SER A 122 -5.04 7.73 -8.32
N GLY A 123 -5.24 8.61 -7.33
CA GLY A 123 -4.59 9.92 -7.26
C GLY A 123 -3.08 9.82 -7.11
N LEU A 124 -2.60 8.93 -6.24
CA LEU A 124 -1.17 8.61 -6.08
C LEU A 124 -0.55 8.19 -7.41
N TYR A 125 -1.21 7.31 -8.17
CA TYR A 125 -0.73 6.89 -9.47
C TYR A 125 -0.58 8.05 -10.46
N ILE A 126 -1.51 9.02 -10.44
CA ILE A 126 -1.45 10.19 -11.31
C ILE A 126 -0.26 11.09 -10.97
N GLN A 127 0.08 11.20 -9.68
CA GLN A 127 1.21 12.00 -9.20
C GLN A 127 2.57 11.32 -9.45
N LEU A 128 2.61 10.00 -9.61
CA LEU A 128 3.85 9.27 -9.87
C LEU A 128 4.40 9.58 -11.29
N PRO A 129 5.73 9.69 -11.44
CA PRO A 129 6.36 10.06 -12.71
C PRO A 129 6.12 8.99 -13.77
N TRP A 130 5.41 9.37 -14.83
CA TRP A 130 4.85 8.42 -15.80
C TRP A 130 5.79 8.16 -17.00
N LYS A 131 6.54 9.17 -17.47
CA LYS A 131 7.60 9.01 -18.47
C LYS A 131 8.96 9.40 -17.90
N GLN A 132 10.03 8.85 -18.48
CA GLN A 132 11.43 9.16 -18.10
C GLN A 132 11.78 10.65 -18.32
N SER A 133 11.00 11.38 -19.10
CA SER A 133 11.15 12.84 -19.31
C SER A 133 10.54 13.70 -18.20
N ASP A 134 9.79 13.10 -17.29
CA ASP A 134 9.02 13.83 -16.26
C ASP A 134 9.71 13.76 -14.88
N ALA A 135 10.98 13.34 -14.85
CA ALA A 135 11.83 13.21 -13.67
C ALA A 135 13.06 14.11 -13.77
#